data_AF-A0A7R9R3B4-F1
#
_entry.id   AF-A0A7R9R3B4-F1
#
_cell.length_a   1.000
_cell.length_b   1.000
_cell.length_c   1.000
_cell.angle_alpha   90.00
_cell.angle_beta   90.00
_cell.angle_gamma   90.00
#
_symmetry.space_group_name_H-M   'P 1'
#
loop_
_entity.id
_entity.type
_entity.pdbx_description
1 polymer ?
#
loop_
_entity_poly.entity_id
_entity_poly.type
_entity_poly.pdbx_seq_one_letter_code
_entity_poly.pdbx_strand_id
1 'polypeptide(L)'
;MMDSIQEVLCQKRVNHIRIDGQTLPHDRQEACNEFQSVTDCRVALLSITACATGLNLTAASVVVFAELFWNPGVLSQAEDRVHRIGQTKDVKIYYLTAKNTIDDMIWPMISKKLEVLNKAGLSKDTFTEASTALNALE
;
A
#
# COMPACT_ATOMS: atom_id res chain seq x y z
N MET A 1 -10.74 -10.39 3.44
CA MET A 1 -9.42 -9.94 3.96
C MET A 1 -9.54 -8.59 4.65
N MET A 2 -9.95 -7.52 3.95
CA MET A 2 -10.08 -6.18 4.55
C MET A 2 -10.96 -6.16 5.80
N ASP A 3 -12.11 -6.86 5.79
CA ASP A 3 -13.01 -6.92 6.95
C ASP A 3 -12.32 -7.51 8.19
N SER A 4 -11.52 -8.57 8.00
CA SER A 4 -10.75 -9.19 9.08
C SER A 4 -9.65 -8.26 9.62
N ILE A 5 -8.98 -7.50 8.74
CA ILE A 5 -8.00 -6.50 9.17
C ILE A 5 -8.70 -5.39 9.97
N GLN A 6 -9.84 -4.90 9.49
CA GLN A 6 -10.64 -3.90 10.20
C GLN A 6 -11.08 -4.40 11.58
N GLU A 7 -11.55 -5.64 11.69
CA GLU A 7 -11.93 -6.23 12.97
C GLU A 7 -10.76 -6.21 13.97
N VAL A 8 -9.56 -6.58 13.54
CA VAL A 8 -8.36 -6.55 14.38
C VAL A 8 -7.98 -5.12 14.78
N LEU A 9 -8.10 -4.14 13.87
CA LEU A 9 -7.86 -2.73 14.18
C LEU A 9 -8.84 -2.22 15.25
N CYS A 10 -10.13 -2.57 15.12
CA CYS A 10 -11.15 -2.26 16.11
C CYS A 10 -10.85 -2.90 17.48
N GLN A 11 -10.50 -4.19 17.50
CA GLN A 11 -10.14 -4.91 18.74
C GLN A 11 -8.94 -4.27 19.44
N LYS A 12 -7.95 -3.79 18.67
CA LYS A 12 -6.75 -3.10 19.17
C LYS A 12 -6.99 -1.61 19.46
N ARG A 13 -8.20 -1.09 19.23
CA ARG A 13 -8.56 0.33 19.40
C ARG A 13 -7.64 1.28 18.61
N VAL A 14 -7.32 0.90 17.38
CA VAL A 14 -6.56 1.72 16.45
C VAL A 14 -7.53 2.50 15.57
N ASN A 15 -7.53 3.82 15.69
CA ASN A 15 -8.33 4.69 14.84
C ASN A 15 -7.81 4.66 13.40
N HIS A 16 -8.74 4.45 12.47
CA HIS A 16 -8.43 4.20 11.08
C HIS A 16 -9.56 4.63 10.15
N ILE A 17 -9.21 4.99 8.93
CA ILE A 17 -10.16 5.13 7.83
C ILE A 17 -10.22 3.85 7.00
N ARG A 18 -11.33 3.63 6.30
CA ARG A 18 -11.47 2.56 5.30
C ARG A 18 -11.95 3.13 3.97
N ILE A 19 -11.26 2.79 2.88
CA ILE A 19 -11.68 3.13 1.52
C ILE A 19 -11.54 1.89 0.64
N ASP A 20 -12.65 1.43 0.06
CA ASP A 20 -12.67 0.31 -0.89
C ASP A 20 -13.61 0.60 -2.07
N GLY A 21 -13.98 -0.40 -2.87
CA GLY A 21 -14.85 -0.22 -4.03
C GLY A 21 -16.28 0.25 -3.70
N GLN A 22 -16.73 0.10 -2.46
CA GLN A 22 -18.08 0.44 -2.03
C GLN A 22 -18.18 1.86 -1.46
N THR A 23 -17.05 2.50 -1.12
CA THR A 23 -17.01 3.87 -0.62
C THR A 23 -17.46 4.87 -1.70
N LEU A 24 -18.41 5.75 -1.40
CA LEU A 24 -18.88 6.74 -2.37
C LEU A 24 -17.79 7.81 -2.62
N PRO A 25 -17.75 8.43 -3.80
CA PRO A 25 -16.70 9.40 -4.12
C PRO A 25 -16.56 10.55 -3.11
N HIS A 26 -17.66 11.05 -2.55
CA HIS A 26 -17.62 12.11 -1.55
C HIS A 26 -17.02 11.64 -0.22
N ASP A 27 -17.44 10.47 0.28
CA ASP A 27 -16.89 9.85 1.50
C ASP A 27 -15.38 9.59 1.41
N ARG A 28 -14.86 9.27 0.21
CA ARG A 28 -13.41 9.06 0.01
C ARG A 28 -12.61 10.30 0.35
N GLN A 29 -13.11 11.47 -0.06
CA GLN A 29 -12.42 12.73 0.18
C GLN A 29 -12.46 13.10 1.66
N GLU A 30 -13.59 12.88 2.33
CA GLU A 30 -13.72 13.11 3.78
C GLU A 30 -12.79 12.20 4.58
N ALA A 31 -12.77 10.91 4.28
CA ALA A 31 -11.85 9.96 4.90
C ALA A 31 -10.38 10.35 4.66
N CYS A 32 -9.99 10.72 3.43
CA CYS A 32 -8.65 11.21 3.16
C CYS A 32 -8.30 12.46 3.98
N ASN A 33 -9.24 13.40 4.12
CA ASN A 33 -9.02 14.60 4.93
C ASN A 33 -8.84 14.25 6.41
N GLU A 34 -9.63 13.31 6.93
CA GLU A 34 -9.49 12.80 8.30
C GLU A 34 -8.10 12.20 8.52
N PHE A 35 -7.65 11.29 7.65
CA PHE A 35 -6.32 10.68 7.75
C PHE A 35 -5.17 11.70 7.67
N GLN A 36 -5.35 12.78 6.91
CA GLN A 36 -4.32 13.81 6.73
C GLN A 36 -4.26 14.80 7.91
N SER A 37 -5.37 15.03 8.60
CA SER A 37 -5.51 16.11 9.60
C SER A 37 -5.62 15.64 11.05
N VAL A 38 -6.17 14.44 11.28
CA VAL A 38 -6.40 13.90 12.61
C VAL A 38 -5.18 13.08 13.03
N THR A 39 -4.44 13.61 14.00
CA THR A 39 -3.21 12.97 14.51
C THR A 39 -3.42 11.58 15.11
N ASP A 40 -4.63 11.32 15.62
CA ASP A 40 -5.00 10.03 16.20
C ASP A 40 -5.45 9.00 15.15
N CYS A 41 -5.75 9.41 13.91
CA CYS A 41 -6.06 8.50 12.82
C CYS A 41 -4.76 7.90 12.26
N ARG A 42 -4.30 6.80 12.86
CA ARG A 42 -2.97 6.24 12.60
C ARG A 42 -2.88 5.36 11.35
N VAL A 43 -4.00 4.84 10.85
CA VAL A 43 -4.03 3.84 9.77
C VAL A 43 -5.05 4.22 8.69
N ALA A 44 -4.67 4.04 7.43
CA ALA A 44 -5.59 4.04 6.30
C ALA A 44 -5.69 2.62 5.72
N LEU A 45 -6.86 1.99 5.84
CA LEU A 45 -7.13 0.67 5.28
C LEU A 45 -7.76 0.81 3.89
N LEU A 46 -6.99 0.48 2.85
CA LEU A 46 -7.37 0.75 1.46
C LEU A 46 -7.36 -0.54 0.65
N SER A 47 -8.31 -0.67 -0.29
CA SER A 47 -8.13 -1.66 -1.36
C SER A 47 -7.12 -1.13 -2.38
N ILE A 48 -6.28 -2.02 -2.94
CA ILE A 48 -5.28 -1.62 -3.96
C ILE A 48 -5.95 -0.89 -5.13
N THR A 49 -7.12 -1.37 -5.55
CA THR A 49 -7.90 -0.77 -6.65
C THR A 49 -8.48 0.61 -6.30
N ALA A 50 -8.80 0.88 -5.03
CA ALA A 50 -9.26 2.20 -4.61
C ALA A 50 -8.16 3.26 -4.72
N CYS A 51 -6.88 2.86 -4.63
CA CYS A 51 -5.75 3.77 -4.83
C CYS A 51 -5.64 4.30 -6.27
N ALA A 52 -6.38 3.75 -7.24
CA ALA A 52 -6.45 4.26 -8.61
C ALA A 52 -7.20 5.60 -8.72
N THR A 53 -7.97 6.01 -7.71
CA THR A 53 -8.86 7.20 -7.78
C THR A 53 -8.20 8.51 -7.33
N GLY A 54 -6.87 8.58 -7.26
CA GLY A 54 -6.17 9.85 -7.05
C GLY A 54 -6.08 10.35 -5.59
N LEU A 55 -6.10 9.47 -4.60
CA LEU A 55 -6.02 9.81 -3.17
C LEU A 55 -4.71 10.54 -2.78
N ASN A 56 -4.77 11.40 -1.76
CA ASN A 56 -3.59 12.05 -1.18
C ASN A 56 -3.34 11.52 0.24
N LEU A 57 -2.20 10.84 0.45
CA LEU A 57 -1.89 10.09 1.68
C LEU A 57 -0.52 10.50 2.25
N THR A 58 -0.11 11.75 2.07
CA THR A 58 1.20 12.29 2.50
C THR A 58 1.45 12.24 4.02
N ALA A 59 0.42 12.07 4.85
CA ALA A 59 0.59 11.86 6.29
C ALA A 59 1.23 10.50 6.62
N ALA A 60 1.09 9.51 5.73
CA ALA A 60 1.70 8.19 5.88
C ALA A 60 3.22 8.27 5.67
N SER A 61 3.96 7.43 6.41
CA SER A 61 5.40 7.19 6.19
C SER A 61 5.72 5.69 6.07
N VAL A 62 4.69 4.84 6.20
CA VAL A 62 4.81 3.39 6.06
C VAL A 62 3.63 2.91 5.23
N VAL A 63 3.92 2.09 4.23
CA VAL A 63 2.92 1.39 3.41
C VAL A 63 3.16 -0.09 3.54
N VAL A 64 2.10 -0.86 3.77
CA VAL A 64 2.15 -2.31 3.85
C VAL A 64 1.15 -2.87 2.85
N PHE A 65 1.64 -3.51 1.79
CA PHE A 65 0.82 -4.29 0.88
C PHE A 65 0.55 -5.66 1.50
N ALA A 66 -0.71 -5.89 1.89
CA ALA A 66 -1.15 -7.15 2.49
C ALA A 66 -1.33 -8.28 1.44
N GLU A 67 -1.37 -7.93 0.16
CA GLU A 67 -1.47 -8.85 -0.97
C GLU A 67 -0.66 -8.31 -2.16
N LEU A 68 -0.28 -9.20 -3.08
CA LEU A 68 0.37 -8.83 -4.34
C LEU A 68 -0.67 -8.60 -5.45
N PHE A 69 -0.35 -7.68 -6.36
CA PHE A 69 -1.14 -7.44 -7.57
C PHE A 69 -0.32 -7.77 -8.82
N TRP A 70 -0.90 -8.51 -9.77
CA TRP A 70 -0.17 -9.05 -10.93
C TRP A 70 0.41 -7.99 -11.88
N ASN A 71 -0.08 -6.74 -11.78
CA ASN A 71 0.36 -5.61 -12.57
C ASN A 71 1.22 -4.67 -11.68
N PRO A 72 2.54 -4.58 -11.91
CA PRO A 72 3.42 -3.73 -11.11
C PRO A 72 3.03 -2.25 -11.17
N GLY A 73 2.45 -1.78 -12.28
CA GLY A 73 2.05 -0.38 -12.43
C GLY A 73 0.93 0.04 -11.47
N VAL A 74 0.06 -0.90 -11.06
CA VAL A 74 -0.99 -0.62 -10.06
C VAL A 74 -0.39 -0.50 -8.66
N LEU A 75 0.63 -1.31 -8.34
CA LEU A 75 1.35 -1.22 -7.07
C LEU A 75 2.13 0.09 -6.99
N SER A 76 2.90 0.41 -8.03
CA SER A 76 3.62 1.68 -8.16
C SER A 76 2.68 2.89 -8.02
N GLN A 77 1.55 2.89 -8.73
CA GLN A 77 0.55 3.94 -8.60
C GLN A 77 -0.04 4.06 -7.17
N ALA A 78 -0.14 2.95 -6.44
CA ALA A 78 -0.58 2.97 -5.05
C ALA A 78 0.51 3.57 -4.13
N GLU A 79 1.80 3.27 -4.35
CA GLU A 79 2.92 3.90 -3.66
C GLU A 79 2.96 5.43 -3.88
N ASP A 80 2.71 5.87 -5.12
CA ASP A 80 2.67 7.30 -5.51
C ASP A 80 1.67 8.13 -4.71
N ARG A 81 0.66 7.49 -4.09
CA ARG A 81 -0.31 8.20 -3.23
C ARG A 81 0.34 8.73 -1.95
N VAL A 82 1.41 8.09 -1.50
CA VAL A 82 2.21 8.51 -0.35
C VAL A 82 3.45 9.28 -0.79
N HIS A 83 4.08 8.91 -1.90
CA HIS A 83 5.17 9.66 -2.55
C HIS A 83 4.65 10.87 -3.35
N ARG A 84 3.83 11.71 -2.72
CA ARG A 84 3.19 12.86 -3.37
C ARG A 84 3.78 14.18 -2.90
N ILE A 85 3.57 15.24 -3.68
CA ILE A 85 3.93 16.62 -3.30
C ILE A 85 3.29 16.93 -1.94
N GLY A 86 4.12 17.32 -0.96
CA GLY A 86 3.71 17.54 0.43
C GLY A 86 4.17 16.46 1.40
N GLN A 87 4.70 15.33 0.92
CA GLN A 87 5.40 14.36 1.76
C GLN A 87 6.73 14.95 2.25
N THR A 88 6.98 14.85 3.56
CA THR A 88 8.19 15.38 4.21
C THR A 88 8.98 14.33 4.97
N LYS A 89 8.45 13.11 5.09
CA LYS A 89 9.06 11.99 5.80
C LYS A 89 9.61 10.97 4.81
N ASP A 90 10.63 10.23 5.24
CA ASP A 90 11.06 9.02 4.54
C ASP A 90 9.93 7.99 4.58
N VAL A 91 9.61 7.44 3.41
CA VAL A 91 8.53 6.48 3.24
C VAL A 91 9.12 5.09 3.09
N LYS A 92 8.60 4.13 3.87
CA LYS A 92 8.97 2.72 3.78
C LYS A 92 7.83 1.90 3.21
N ILE A 93 8.12 1.16 2.13
CA ILE A 93 7.15 0.28 1.48
C ILE A 93 7.50 -1.17 1.83
N TYR A 94 6.51 -1.92 2.32
CA TYR A 94 6.63 -3.34 2.64
C TYR A 94 5.64 -4.16 1.82
N TYR A 95 6.15 -5.19 1.17
CA TYR A 95 5.35 -6.20 0.47
C TYR A 95 5.31 -7.47 1.32
N LEU A 96 4.14 -7.81 1.85
CA LEU A 96 3.97 -9.07 2.58
C LEU A 96 3.89 -10.22 1.57
N THR A 97 4.78 -11.20 1.75
CA THR A 97 4.82 -12.42 0.95
C THR A 97 4.91 -13.63 1.88
N ALA A 98 4.16 -14.68 1.57
CA ALA A 98 4.17 -15.91 2.34
C ALA A 98 5.11 -16.94 1.69
N LYS A 99 6.12 -17.40 2.45
CA LYS A 99 7.04 -18.45 2.00
C LYS A 99 6.32 -19.78 1.81
N ASN A 100 6.80 -20.57 0.85
CA ASN A 100 6.25 -21.85 0.42
C ASN A 100 4.79 -21.74 -0.05
N THR A 101 4.44 -20.60 -0.67
CA THR A 101 3.11 -20.37 -1.24
C THR A 101 3.21 -19.90 -2.69
N ILE A 102 2.08 -19.57 -3.30
CA ILE A 102 2.03 -18.99 -4.64
C ILE A 102 2.80 -17.65 -4.75
N ASP A 103 3.00 -16.94 -3.62
CA ASP A 103 3.74 -15.68 -3.59
C ASP A 103 5.20 -15.85 -4.05
N ASP A 104 5.82 -17.01 -3.80
CA ASP A 104 7.18 -17.32 -4.25
C ASP A 104 7.30 -17.38 -5.79
N MET A 105 6.18 -17.58 -6.48
CA MET A 105 6.11 -17.53 -7.94
C MET A 105 5.65 -16.17 -8.44
N ILE A 106 4.70 -15.53 -7.76
CA ILE A 106 4.13 -14.24 -8.16
C ILE A 106 5.14 -13.12 -8.02
N TRP A 107 5.88 -13.06 -6.89
CA TRP A 107 6.83 -11.98 -6.64
C TRP A 107 7.92 -11.87 -7.72
N PRO A 108 8.65 -12.95 -8.08
CA PRO A 108 9.61 -12.90 -9.18
C PRO A 108 8.98 -12.52 -10.52
N MET A 109 7.74 -12.94 -10.78
CA MET A 109 7.03 -12.59 -12.01
C MET A 109 6.75 -11.09 -12.07
N ILE A 110 6.29 -10.48 -10.97
CA ILE A 110 6.04 -9.05 -10.87
C ILE A 110 7.34 -8.27 -11.05
N SER A 111 8.42 -8.67 -10.35
CA SER A 111 9.74 -8.05 -10.49
C SER A 111 10.26 -8.11 -11.93
N LYS A 112 10.09 -9.25 -12.62
CA LYS A 112 10.48 -9.41 -14.03
C LYS A 112 9.66 -8.50 -14.96
N LYS A 113 8.34 -8.36 -14.72
CA LYS A 113 7.51 -7.44 -15.51
C LYS A 113 7.99 -6.00 -15.35
N LEU A 114 8.31 -5.58 -14.13
CA LEU A 114 8.84 -4.25 -13.86
C LEU A 114 10.22 -4.03 -14.52
N GLU A 115 11.11 -5.03 -14.46
CA GLU A 115 12.41 -4.97 -15.12
C GLU A 115 12.29 -4.76 -16.65
N VAL A 116 11.35 -5.46 -17.30
CA VAL A 116 11.09 -5.29 -18.74
C VAL A 116 10.58 -3.88 -19.04
N LEU A 117 9.70 -3.33 -18.21
CA LEU A 117 9.21 -1.96 -18.37
C LEU A 117 10.35 -0.93 -18.21
N ASN A 118 11.23 -1.14 -17.24
CA ASN A 118 12.40 -0.28 -17.01
C ASN A 118 13.36 -0.33 -18.20
N LYS A 119 13.65 -1.53 -18.74
CA LYS A 119 14.50 -1.70 -19.94
C LYS A 119 13.91 -1.03 -21.18
N ALA A 120 12.59 -1.00 -21.31
CA ALA A 120 11.91 -0.30 -22.39
C ALA A 120 11.84 1.23 -22.19
N GLY A 121 12.29 1.75 -21.05
CA GLY A 121 12.21 3.18 -20.71
C GLY A 121 10.79 3.65 -20.36
N LEU A 122 9.88 2.72 -20.04
CA LEU A 122 8.47 3.00 -19.74
C LEU A 122 8.18 3.18 -18.24
N SER A 123 9.10 2.75 -17.37
CA SER A 123 9.04 2.97 -15.92
C SER A 123 10.47 3.23 -15.38
N LYS A 124 10.54 3.85 -14.20
CA LYS A 124 11.78 4.00 -13.41
C LYS A 124 11.62 3.40 -12.01
N ASP A 125 10.52 2.70 -11.76
CA ASP A 125 10.18 2.22 -10.42
C ASP A 125 11.08 1.04 -10.08
N THR A 126 11.44 0.94 -8.81
CA THR A 126 12.20 -0.19 -8.30
C THR A 126 11.55 -0.63 -7.01
N PHE A 127 11.01 -1.84 -6.97
CA PHE A 127 10.60 -2.43 -5.71
C PHE A 127 11.86 -2.69 -4.88
N THR A 128 12.01 -1.95 -3.78
CA THR A 128 13.10 -2.18 -2.84
C THR A 128 12.96 -3.60 -2.29
N GLU A 129 14.06 -4.34 -2.23
CA GLU A 129 14.05 -5.77 -1.90
C GLU A 129 13.19 -6.05 -0.66
N ALA A 130 12.31 -7.05 -0.77
CA ALA A 130 11.51 -7.53 0.34
C ALA A 130 12.43 -7.99 1.47
N SER A 131 12.66 -7.13 2.45
CA SER A 131 13.30 -7.54 3.70
C SER A 131 12.43 -8.60 4.32
N THR A 132 12.94 -9.82 4.37
CA THR A 132 12.25 -10.95 4.98
C THR A 132 12.02 -10.59 6.44
N ALA A 133 10.78 -10.28 6.82
CA ALA A 133 10.41 -9.86 8.18
C ALA A 133 10.61 -10.97 9.25
N LEU A 134 11.29 -12.06 8.92
CA LEU A 134 11.52 -13.20 9.80
C LEU A 134 12.84 -13.12 10.57
N ASN A 135 13.79 -12.25 10.20
CA ASN A 135 15.09 -12.16 10.87
C ASN A 135 15.12 -11.16 12.06
N ALA A 136 13.97 -10.64 12.48
CA ALA A 136 13.87 -9.67 13.57
C ALA A 136 13.29 -10.25 14.87
N LEU A 137 13.13 -11.58 14.95
CA LEU A 137 12.58 -12.28 16.12
C LEU A 137 13.46 -13.45 16.61
N GLU A 138 14.74 -13.47 16.25
CA GLU A 138 15.77 -14.34 16.87
C GLU A 138 16.79 -13.50 17.66
#